data_AF-A0ABD0NT69-F1
#
_entry.id   AF-A0ABD0NT69-F1
#
_cell.length_a   1.000
_cell.length_b   1.000
_cell.length_c   1.000
_cell.angle_alpha   90.00
_cell.angle_beta   90.00
_cell.angle_gamma   90.00
#
_symmetry.space_group_name_H-M   'P 1'
#
loop_
_entity.id
_entity.type
_entity.pdbx_description
1 polymer ?
#
loop_
_entity_poly.entity_id
_entity_poly.type
_entity_poly.pdbx_seq_one_letter_code
_entity_poly.pdbx_strand_id
1 'polypeptide(L)'
;ASHDPLQGTKFANNRKSTGQLNLGSGSFLHVHYSHARSNSLRASLMGERMGDRRRSNTLDVADRLGGSHGNLARTRSLSSLREDGVRGDGGGGGGGGGGGSGEVVPPTDPTNLMATVFWIATSLLESDYEFEYLLALRLLNRLLAQMPLEKADSREKLERVQDKLKWYNFPGLLTLFLKGFTSAATQELTIHLLSKLITVSRHTLIDPSQLAGFPLNILCLLPHLVLHFDNPTGFCKETADRIAKVCAEEKSATLANLAHMMSLYSTHSYSRDSTNWINVVCRYLHDSFSEITFNLVTYLAE
;
A
#
# COMPACT_ATOMS: atom_id res chain seq x y z
N ALA A 1 19.36 -77.03 -6.35
CA ALA A 1 19.45 -76.06 -5.22
C ALA A 1 18.31 -75.06 -5.39
N SER A 2 17.25 -74.97 -4.57
CA SER A 2 17.13 -74.93 -3.09
C SER A 2 17.80 -73.69 -2.47
N HIS A 3 17.16 -72.88 -1.63
CA HIS A 3 15.73 -72.71 -1.27
C HIS A 3 15.61 -71.38 -0.48
N ASP A 4 14.41 -70.80 -0.41
CA ASP A 4 14.02 -69.69 0.50
C ASP A 4 13.09 -70.28 1.63
N PRO A 5 12.50 -69.59 2.62
CA PRO A 5 12.51 -68.16 2.93
C PRO A 5 12.64 -67.79 4.43
N LEU A 6 12.50 -66.49 4.73
CA LEU A 6 11.84 -65.88 5.91
C LEU A 6 12.02 -66.50 7.32
N GLN A 7 12.50 -65.67 8.27
CA GLN A 7 11.88 -65.55 9.60
C GLN A 7 12.27 -64.25 10.31
N GLY A 8 11.37 -63.70 11.13
CA GLY A 8 11.62 -62.50 11.94
C GLY A 8 11.26 -62.73 13.41
N THR A 9 11.78 -61.89 14.31
CA THR A 9 11.38 -61.90 15.73
C THR A 9 11.18 -60.48 16.25
N LYS A 10 10.06 -60.29 16.95
CA LYS A 10 9.76 -59.09 17.74
C LYS A 10 10.50 -59.17 19.06
N PHE A 11 11.14 -58.09 19.52
CA PHE A 11 11.20 -57.78 20.95
C PHE A 11 11.19 -56.27 21.17
N ALA A 12 10.19 -55.79 21.90
CA ALA A 12 10.25 -54.46 22.51
C ALA A 12 10.93 -54.60 23.87
N ASN A 13 11.76 -53.63 24.28
CA ASN A 13 11.73 -53.23 25.68
C ASN A 13 12.22 -51.79 25.93
N ASN A 14 11.52 -51.16 26.86
CA ASN A 14 11.68 -49.78 27.29
C ASN A 14 12.72 -49.70 28.42
N ARG A 15 13.79 -48.90 28.25
CA ARG A 15 14.59 -48.39 29.37
C ARG A 15 14.95 -46.92 29.19
N LYS A 16 14.35 -46.07 30.01
CA LYS A 16 14.87 -44.74 30.31
C LYS A 16 16.17 -44.90 31.12
N SER A 17 17.22 -44.16 30.78
CA SER A 17 18.33 -43.93 31.70
C SER A 17 18.79 -42.48 31.59
N THR A 18 18.83 -41.80 32.73
CA THR A 18 19.35 -40.46 32.89
C THR A 18 20.88 -40.46 32.87
N GLY A 19 21.48 -39.54 32.11
CA GLY A 19 22.92 -39.30 32.11
C GLY A 19 23.20 -37.88 31.65
N GLN A 20 23.40 -36.96 32.60
CA GLN A 20 23.88 -35.61 32.33
C GLN A 20 25.42 -35.56 32.33
N LEU A 21 25.93 -34.40 31.89
CA LEU A 21 27.31 -33.89 31.98
C LEU A 21 28.27 -34.27 30.84
N ASN A 22 29.17 -33.38 30.38
CA ASN A 22 29.04 -31.94 30.14
C ASN A 22 30.19 -31.46 29.19
N LEU A 23 30.03 -30.30 28.55
CA LEU A 23 31.08 -29.42 28.01
C LEU A 23 32.11 -29.98 26.99
N GLY A 24 31.89 -29.63 25.72
CA GLY A 24 32.94 -29.44 24.69
C GLY A 24 32.69 -28.11 23.98
N SER A 25 33.70 -27.24 23.89
CA SER A 25 33.57 -25.83 23.47
C SER A 25 33.39 -25.66 21.95
N GLY A 26 32.55 -24.71 21.51
CA GLY A 26 32.33 -24.38 20.09
C GLY A 26 31.19 -23.39 19.84
N SER A 27 31.48 -22.10 19.90
CA SER A 27 30.56 -20.96 19.61
C SER A 27 30.33 -20.84 18.07
N PHE A 28 29.25 -20.28 17.48
CA PHE A 28 28.40 -19.13 17.83
C PHE A 28 26.98 -19.20 17.19
N LEU A 29 26.04 -18.41 17.73
CA LEU A 29 24.75 -17.95 17.13
C LEU A 29 23.68 -18.99 16.74
N HIS A 30 22.66 -19.14 17.61
CA HIS A 30 21.40 -19.82 17.32
C HIS A 30 20.23 -18.99 17.88
N VAL A 31 19.28 -18.61 17.04
CA VAL A 31 17.95 -18.13 17.44
C VAL A 31 16.91 -18.99 16.74
N HIS A 32 16.48 -20.07 17.40
CA HIS A 32 15.30 -20.81 16.99
C HIS A 32 14.07 -20.37 17.77
N TYR A 33 12.98 -20.19 17.04
CA TYR A 33 11.64 -20.13 17.60
C TYR A 33 11.34 -21.40 18.42
N SER A 34 10.80 -21.23 19.62
CA SER A 34 10.16 -22.31 20.37
C SER A 34 8.72 -21.93 20.69
N HIS A 35 7.79 -22.80 20.31
CA HIS A 35 6.37 -22.66 20.62
C HIS A 35 6.10 -23.29 21.99
N ALA A 36 5.63 -22.49 22.95
CA ALA A 36 5.08 -23.00 24.21
C ALA A 36 3.70 -22.38 24.46
N ARG A 37 2.73 -23.22 24.83
CA ARG A 37 1.34 -22.84 25.10
C ARG A 37 1.17 -22.29 26.51
N SER A 38 0.29 -21.29 26.62
CA SER A 38 -0.71 -21.08 27.68
C SER A 38 -0.30 -21.24 29.16
N ASN A 39 -0.61 -20.22 29.95
CA ASN A 39 -1.06 -20.47 31.33
C ASN A 39 -2.24 -19.59 31.72
N SER A 40 -3.11 -20.12 32.57
CA SER A 40 -4.37 -19.52 32.99
C SER A 40 -4.27 -18.96 34.40
N LEU A 41 -5.05 -17.93 34.71
CA LEU A 41 -5.34 -17.55 36.09
C LEU A 41 -6.83 -17.77 36.37
N ARG A 42 -7.09 -18.52 37.45
CA ARG A 42 -8.39 -19.06 37.82
C ARG A 42 -8.98 -18.23 38.96
N ALA A 43 -10.29 -18.01 38.92
CA ALA A 43 -11.01 -17.23 39.92
C ALA A 43 -11.12 -17.92 41.30
N SER A 44 -11.31 -17.11 42.34
CA SER A 44 -11.90 -17.46 43.63
C SER A 44 -12.76 -16.27 44.06
N LEU A 45 -14.10 -16.33 44.09
CA LEU A 45 -15.00 -17.03 45.04
C LEU A 45 -15.05 -16.46 46.47
N MET A 46 -15.66 -15.27 46.57
CA MET A 46 -16.70 -14.87 47.54
C MET A 46 -17.53 -13.76 46.86
N GLY A 47 -18.80 -13.48 47.17
CA GLY A 47 -19.72 -14.10 48.13
C GLY A 47 -20.94 -13.20 48.35
N GLU A 48 -22.01 -13.43 47.58
CA GLU A 48 -23.40 -12.98 47.81
C GLU A 48 -23.85 -11.49 47.65
N ARG A 49 -25.12 -11.39 47.17
CA ARG A 49 -26.14 -10.32 47.32
C ARG A 49 -26.08 -9.03 46.47
N MET A 50 -27.00 -9.01 45.50
CA MET A 50 -28.10 -8.02 45.34
C MET A 50 -27.74 -6.56 45.00
N GLY A 51 -28.18 -6.06 43.83
CA GLY A 51 -28.20 -4.60 43.57
C GLY A 51 -28.14 -4.12 42.11
N ASP A 52 -29.17 -4.46 41.32
CA ASP A 52 -29.86 -3.62 40.29
C ASP A 52 -29.10 -2.69 39.29
N ARG A 53 -29.75 -2.46 38.13
CA ARG A 53 -29.50 -1.43 37.09
C ARG A 53 -28.34 -1.62 36.09
N ARG A 54 -28.72 -2.22 34.96
CA ARG A 54 -28.29 -1.74 33.63
C ARG A 54 -28.46 -0.22 33.52
N ARG A 55 -27.52 0.47 32.84
CA ARG A 55 -27.86 1.62 31.98
C ARG A 55 -26.83 1.81 30.86
N SER A 56 -27.30 1.64 29.63
CA SER A 56 -26.65 2.17 28.43
C SER A 56 -26.88 3.68 28.41
N ASN A 57 -25.83 4.48 28.19
CA ASN A 57 -25.98 5.92 28.01
C ASN A 57 -26.11 6.26 26.53
N THR A 58 -27.36 6.28 26.05
CA THR A 58 -27.73 7.16 24.93
C THR A 58 -27.66 8.61 25.43
N LEU A 59 -27.14 9.51 24.60
CA LEU A 59 -27.08 10.94 24.91
C LEU A 59 -28.39 11.61 24.47
N ASP A 60 -29.29 11.82 25.43
CA ASP A 60 -30.46 12.68 25.22
C ASP A 60 -30.04 14.16 25.19
N VAL A 61 -30.50 14.86 24.15
CA VAL A 61 -30.31 16.30 23.99
C VAL A 61 -31.28 17.05 24.90
N ALA A 62 -30.75 17.88 25.80
CA ALA A 62 -31.54 18.80 26.61
C ALA A 62 -31.39 20.23 26.05
N ASP A 63 -32.49 20.76 25.50
CA ASP A 63 -32.58 22.13 25.01
C ASP A 63 -32.89 23.11 26.16
N ARG A 64 -31.96 24.03 26.47
CA ARG A 64 -32.24 25.24 27.29
C ARG A 64 -31.38 26.44 26.87
N LEU A 65 -32.07 27.57 26.76
CA LEU A 65 -31.61 28.90 26.35
C LEU A 65 -30.52 29.52 27.23
N GLY A 66 -29.62 30.31 26.61
CA GLY A 66 -29.08 31.53 27.24
C GLY A 66 -27.57 31.77 27.16
N GLY A 67 -27.16 32.79 26.38
CA GLY A 67 -26.04 33.68 26.76
C GLY A 67 -24.63 33.46 26.17
N SER A 68 -24.33 34.24 25.13
CA SER A 68 -23.12 35.09 25.01
C SER A 68 -21.69 34.50 25.15
N HIS A 69 -20.99 34.42 24.00
CA HIS A 69 -19.55 34.65 23.77
C HIS A 69 -18.46 33.85 24.52
N GLY A 70 -17.67 33.07 23.77
CA GLY A 70 -16.39 32.51 24.19
C GLY A 70 -15.79 31.54 23.16
N ASN A 71 -14.84 32.00 22.34
CA ASN A 71 -14.31 31.23 21.20
C ASN A 71 -13.41 30.06 21.63
N LEU A 72 -13.81 28.83 21.29
CA LEU A 72 -12.92 27.68 21.12
C LEU A 72 -13.21 27.00 19.78
N ALA A 73 -12.15 26.50 19.13
CA ALA A 73 -12.14 26.20 17.70
C ALA A 73 -13.12 25.09 17.29
N ARG A 74 -14.29 25.50 16.78
CA ARG A 74 -15.18 24.62 16.02
C ARG A 74 -14.54 24.35 14.66
N THR A 75 -14.29 23.07 14.36
CA THR A 75 -13.81 22.61 13.05
C THR A 75 -14.64 23.22 11.93
N ARG A 76 -14.02 24.07 11.09
CA ARG A 76 -14.70 24.65 9.93
C ARG A 76 -14.90 23.54 8.89
N SER A 77 -16.14 23.11 8.72
CA SER A 77 -16.56 22.35 7.55
C SER A 77 -16.17 23.09 6.27
N LEU A 78 -15.79 22.34 5.22
CA LEU A 78 -15.19 22.85 3.97
C LEU A 78 -16.13 23.66 3.06
N SER A 79 -17.20 24.24 3.62
CA SER A 79 -18.27 24.93 2.91
C SER A 79 -17.99 26.42 2.64
N SER A 80 -17.00 27.03 3.30
CA SER A 80 -16.80 28.50 3.30
C SER A 80 -15.77 29.01 2.28
N LEU A 81 -15.71 28.42 1.08
CA LEU A 81 -14.71 28.74 0.06
C LEU A 81 -15.34 29.08 -1.29
N ARG A 82 -16.24 30.09 -1.28
CA ARG A 82 -16.76 30.83 -2.44
C ARG A 82 -17.58 32.05 -2.00
N GLU A 83 -16.93 33.20 -1.87
CA GLU A 83 -17.57 34.50 -2.03
C GLU A 83 -16.50 35.52 -2.48
N ASP A 84 -16.25 35.60 -3.80
CA ASP A 84 -15.47 36.67 -4.41
C ASP A 84 -15.89 36.85 -5.89
N GLY A 85 -16.15 38.10 -6.30
CA GLY A 85 -16.75 38.49 -7.59
C GLY A 85 -18.22 38.08 -7.78
N VAL A 86 -19.17 38.94 -8.18
CA VAL A 86 -19.06 40.16 -9.00
C VAL A 86 -20.09 41.22 -8.53
N ARG A 87 -19.72 42.51 -8.61
CA ARG A 87 -20.61 43.68 -8.42
C ARG A 87 -21.05 44.26 -9.77
N GLY A 88 -22.27 44.82 -9.81
CA GLY A 88 -22.86 45.52 -10.95
C GLY A 88 -24.06 44.75 -11.53
N ASP A 89 -25.20 45.35 -11.88
CA ASP A 89 -25.60 46.76 -11.94
C ASP A 89 -27.07 46.92 -11.49
N GLY A 90 -27.55 48.15 -11.26
CA GLY A 90 -28.81 48.42 -10.56
C GLY A 90 -30.07 48.57 -11.42
N GLY A 91 -31.23 48.61 -10.75
CA GLY A 91 -32.47 49.18 -11.28
C GLY A 91 -33.58 48.19 -11.69
N GLY A 92 -34.59 48.03 -10.85
CA GLY A 92 -35.82 47.29 -11.18
C GLY A 92 -36.61 46.91 -9.93
N GLY A 93 -37.81 47.46 -9.75
CA GLY A 93 -38.63 47.24 -8.56
C GLY A 93 -39.68 46.14 -8.73
N GLY A 94 -40.46 45.89 -7.67
CA GLY A 94 -41.71 45.13 -7.76
C GLY A 94 -41.81 43.91 -6.84
N GLY A 95 -42.50 44.11 -5.71
CA GLY A 95 -43.44 43.19 -5.05
C GLY A 95 -43.28 41.66 -5.15
N GLY A 96 -43.14 41.05 -3.97
CA GLY A 96 -43.99 39.93 -3.55
C GLY A 96 -43.71 38.54 -4.15
N GLY A 97 -43.11 37.67 -3.35
CA GLY A 97 -43.00 36.25 -3.68
C GLY A 97 -42.22 35.47 -2.63
N GLY A 98 -42.93 34.89 -1.65
CA GLY A 98 -42.31 33.96 -0.71
C GLY A 98 -41.91 32.68 -1.43
N GLY A 99 -40.60 32.52 -1.67
CA GLY A 99 -40.04 31.35 -2.34
C GLY A 99 -38.69 31.03 -1.72
N GLY A 100 -38.71 30.28 -0.61
CA GLY A 100 -37.49 29.78 0.01
C GLY A 100 -36.86 28.71 -0.88
N SER A 101 -36.06 29.15 -1.85
CA SER A 101 -35.09 28.29 -2.52
C SER A 101 -34.03 27.90 -1.49
N GLY A 102 -34.34 26.90 -0.66
CA GLY A 102 -33.33 26.14 0.03
C GLY A 102 -32.37 25.64 -1.04
N GLU A 103 -31.15 26.16 -1.04
CA GLU A 103 -30.10 25.73 -1.94
C GLU A 103 -29.92 24.24 -1.73
N VAL A 104 -30.41 23.44 -2.68
CA VAL A 104 -30.24 21.99 -2.65
C VAL A 104 -28.78 21.76 -2.96
N VAL A 105 -27.96 21.78 -1.90
CA VAL A 105 -26.55 21.40 -1.91
C VAL A 105 -26.51 20.06 -2.64
N PRO A 106 -25.95 19.98 -3.86
CA PRO A 106 -25.94 18.73 -4.59
C PRO A 106 -25.19 17.73 -3.73
N PRO A 107 -25.72 16.50 -3.54
CA PRO A 107 -25.08 15.53 -2.67
C PRO A 107 -23.63 15.36 -3.14
N THR A 108 -22.68 15.57 -2.23
CA THR A 108 -21.25 15.51 -2.54
C THR A 108 -20.97 14.16 -3.17
N ASP A 109 -20.65 14.14 -4.47
CA ASP A 109 -20.38 12.90 -5.21
C ASP A 109 -19.40 12.05 -4.38
N PRO A 110 -19.78 10.81 -3.97
CA PRO A 110 -18.92 9.97 -3.13
C PRO A 110 -17.55 9.75 -3.79
N THR A 111 -17.47 9.79 -5.12
CA THR A 111 -16.20 9.74 -5.85
C THR A 111 -15.32 10.97 -5.62
N ASN A 112 -15.91 12.18 -5.55
CA ASN A 112 -15.17 13.40 -5.24
C ASN A 112 -14.67 13.38 -3.79
N LEU A 113 -15.46 12.86 -2.84
CA LEU A 113 -15.01 12.65 -1.47
C LEU A 113 -13.83 11.66 -1.44
N MET A 114 -13.91 10.54 -2.15
CA MET A 114 -12.82 9.57 -2.26
C MET A 114 -11.57 10.16 -2.91
N ALA A 115 -11.70 11.04 -3.90
CA ALA A 115 -10.59 11.78 -4.50
C ALA A 115 -9.95 12.77 -3.52
N THR A 116 -10.74 13.43 -2.67
CA THR A 116 -10.22 14.27 -1.59
C THR A 116 -9.49 13.44 -0.53
N VAL A 117 -10.06 12.31 -0.09
CA VAL A 117 -9.42 11.41 0.88
C VAL A 117 -8.15 10.77 0.30
N PHE A 118 -8.11 10.50 -1.01
CA PHE A 118 -6.89 10.09 -1.71
C PHE A 118 -5.78 11.14 -1.57
N TRP A 119 -6.05 12.41 -1.90
CA TRP A 119 -5.03 13.45 -1.79
C TRP A 119 -4.60 13.76 -0.36
N ILE A 120 -5.50 13.63 0.63
CA ILE A 120 -5.14 13.67 2.06
C ILE A 120 -4.19 12.51 2.41
N ALA A 121 -4.46 11.30 1.93
CA ALA A 121 -3.59 10.16 2.15
C ALA A 121 -2.23 10.35 1.45
N THR A 122 -2.21 10.94 0.24
CA THR A 122 -0.98 11.26 -0.50
C THR A 122 -0.13 12.31 0.23
N SER A 123 -0.72 13.36 0.82
CA SER A 123 0.04 14.34 1.61
C SER A 123 0.60 13.76 2.91
N LEU A 124 -0.07 12.78 3.52
CA LEU A 124 0.46 12.05 4.67
C LEU A 124 1.69 11.16 4.34
N LEU A 125 1.98 10.89 3.05
CA LEU A 125 3.22 10.21 2.65
C LEU A 125 4.47 11.09 2.82
N GLU A 126 4.33 12.41 2.91
CA GLU A 126 5.45 13.30 3.21
C GLU A 126 5.85 13.24 4.70
N SER A 127 4.95 12.79 5.59
CA SER A 127 5.20 12.74 7.03
C SER A 127 6.43 11.91 7.39
N ASP A 128 7.21 12.39 8.34
CA ASP A 128 8.37 11.69 8.92
C ASP A 128 7.98 10.71 10.04
N TYR A 129 6.71 10.71 10.45
CA TYR A 129 6.18 9.74 11.40
C TYR A 129 5.78 8.44 10.68
N GLU A 130 6.54 7.37 10.92
CA GLU A 130 6.32 6.04 10.31
C GLU A 130 4.85 5.55 10.42
N PHE A 131 4.17 5.83 11.54
CA PHE A 131 2.78 5.40 11.72
C PHE A 131 1.79 6.14 10.79
N GLU A 132 2.03 7.43 10.51
CA GLU A 132 1.20 8.24 9.61
C GLU A 132 1.42 7.80 8.18
N TYR A 133 2.68 7.58 7.81
CA TYR A 133 3.07 7.02 6.52
C TYR A 133 2.47 5.62 6.29
N LEU A 134 2.54 4.73 7.29
CA LEU A 134 1.94 3.40 7.22
C LEU A 134 0.40 3.45 7.13
N LEU A 135 -0.25 4.41 7.81
CA LEU A 135 -1.68 4.65 7.70
C LEU A 135 -2.05 5.15 6.29
N ALA A 136 -1.25 6.06 5.74
CA ALA A 136 -1.39 6.58 4.37
C ALA A 136 -1.27 5.47 3.32
N LEU A 137 -0.24 4.63 3.38
CA LEU A 137 -0.10 3.46 2.48
C LEU A 137 -1.32 2.53 2.58
N ARG A 138 -1.78 2.21 3.81
CA ARG A 138 -2.95 1.33 4.03
C ARG A 138 -4.24 1.94 3.47
N LEU A 139 -4.41 3.26 3.59
CA LEU A 139 -5.55 3.99 3.08
C LEU A 139 -5.52 4.06 1.54
N LEU A 140 -4.38 4.42 0.95
CA LEU A 140 -4.18 4.43 -0.50
C LEU A 140 -4.38 3.05 -1.12
N ASN A 141 -3.89 1.98 -0.50
CA ASN A 141 -4.11 0.61 -0.99
C ASN A 141 -5.61 0.23 -1.07
N ARG A 142 -6.43 0.72 -0.13
CA ARG A 142 -7.89 0.54 -0.14
C ARG A 142 -8.58 1.46 -1.15
N LEU A 143 -8.15 2.72 -1.27
CA LEU A 143 -8.71 3.68 -2.22
C LEU A 143 -8.44 3.26 -3.67
N LEU A 144 -7.23 2.81 -3.98
CA LEU A 144 -6.84 2.30 -5.31
C LEU A 144 -7.60 1.01 -5.71
N ALA A 145 -8.14 0.26 -4.75
CA ALA A 145 -9.02 -0.87 -5.06
C ALA A 145 -10.44 -0.43 -5.46
N GLN A 146 -10.88 0.76 -5.05
CA GLN A 146 -12.21 1.32 -5.36
C GLN A 146 -12.17 2.31 -6.54
N MET A 147 -11.09 3.09 -6.65
CA MET A 147 -10.77 3.99 -7.76
C MET A 147 -9.43 3.57 -8.40
N PRO A 148 -9.43 2.51 -9.23
CA PRO A 148 -8.22 2.08 -9.91
C PRO A 148 -7.76 3.15 -10.92
N LEU A 149 -6.48 3.52 -10.85
CA LEU A 149 -5.86 4.55 -11.70
C LEU A 149 -5.86 4.18 -13.19
N GLU A 150 -6.13 2.93 -13.56
CA GLU A 150 -6.29 2.48 -14.94
C GLU A 150 -7.51 3.13 -15.64
N LYS A 151 -8.54 3.50 -14.87
CA LYS A 151 -9.75 4.17 -15.40
C LYS A 151 -9.53 5.67 -15.59
N ALA A 152 -9.77 6.16 -16.81
CA ALA A 152 -9.67 7.59 -17.15
C ALA A 152 -10.52 8.47 -16.21
N ASP A 153 -11.80 8.10 -16.00
CA ASP A 153 -12.74 8.81 -15.12
C ASP A 153 -12.22 8.98 -13.68
N SER A 154 -11.41 8.02 -13.20
CA SER A 154 -10.82 8.09 -11.86
C SER A 154 -9.64 9.06 -11.83
N ARG A 155 -8.79 9.05 -12.87
CA ARG A 155 -7.67 10.01 -13.00
C ARG A 155 -8.15 11.45 -13.14
N GLU A 156 -9.12 11.70 -14.02
CA GLU A 156 -9.68 13.04 -14.24
C GLU A 156 -10.30 13.63 -12.96
N LYS A 157 -10.94 12.80 -12.13
CA LYS A 157 -11.45 13.22 -10.81
C LYS A 157 -10.33 13.53 -9.82
N LEU A 158 -9.23 12.79 -9.84
CA LEU A 158 -8.05 13.08 -9.01
C LEU A 158 -7.39 14.39 -9.44
N GLU A 159 -7.13 14.57 -10.74
CA GLU A 159 -6.54 15.78 -11.33
C GLU A 159 -7.39 17.02 -11.00
N ARG A 160 -8.72 16.96 -11.19
CA ARG A 160 -9.66 18.04 -10.83
C ARG A 160 -9.64 18.42 -9.34
N VAL A 161 -9.23 17.51 -8.44
CA VAL A 161 -9.04 17.83 -7.01
C VAL A 161 -7.63 18.40 -6.78
N GLN A 162 -6.61 17.87 -7.45
CA GLN A 162 -5.22 18.36 -7.39
C GLN A 162 -5.13 19.85 -7.81
N ASP A 163 -5.79 20.24 -8.88
CA ASP A 163 -5.86 21.63 -9.37
C ASP A 163 -6.38 22.60 -8.30
N LYS A 164 -7.34 22.14 -7.47
CA LYS A 164 -7.93 22.92 -6.37
C LYS A 164 -7.01 23.00 -5.16
N LEU A 165 -6.20 21.97 -4.93
CA LEU A 165 -5.23 21.90 -3.84
C LEU A 165 -3.99 22.78 -4.08
N LYS A 166 -3.71 23.16 -5.34
CA LYS A 166 -2.56 24.00 -5.72
C LYS A 166 -1.22 23.44 -5.22
N TRP A 167 -1.04 22.13 -5.31
CA TRP A 167 0.21 21.46 -4.91
C TRP A 167 1.28 21.61 -6.00
N TYR A 168 1.90 22.79 -6.03
CA TYR A 168 2.80 23.21 -7.12
C TYR A 168 4.04 22.30 -7.33
N ASN A 169 4.57 21.71 -6.26
CA ASN A 169 5.79 20.89 -6.27
C ASN A 169 5.50 19.42 -5.93
N PHE A 170 4.41 18.85 -6.46
CA PHE A 170 4.08 17.44 -6.24
C PHE A 170 5.16 16.52 -6.87
N PRO A 171 5.84 15.64 -6.09
CA PRO A 171 6.98 14.85 -6.59
C PRO A 171 6.61 13.55 -7.30
N GLY A 172 5.32 13.23 -7.44
CA GLY A 172 4.83 11.96 -7.99
C GLY A 172 4.53 10.89 -6.92
N LEU A 173 3.50 10.07 -7.17
CA LEU A 173 3.15 8.96 -6.27
C LEU A 173 4.28 7.93 -6.14
N LEU A 174 5.06 7.71 -7.21
CA LEU A 174 6.16 6.75 -7.17
C LEU A 174 7.18 7.17 -6.11
N THR A 175 7.71 8.39 -6.22
CA THR A 175 8.69 8.98 -5.30
C THR A 175 8.21 8.91 -3.84
N LEU A 176 6.94 9.26 -3.59
CA LEU A 176 6.35 9.19 -2.25
C LEU A 176 6.24 7.76 -1.71
N PHE A 177 6.02 6.76 -2.57
CA PHE A 177 6.01 5.34 -2.17
C PHE A 177 7.42 4.77 -1.93
N LEU A 178 8.46 5.31 -2.56
CA LEU A 178 9.84 4.83 -2.36
C LEU A 178 10.33 5.05 -0.93
N LYS A 179 9.87 6.12 -0.24
CA LYS A 179 10.12 6.33 1.21
C LYS A 179 9.78 5.09 2.05
N GLY A 180 8.79 4.29 1.63
CA GLY A 180 8.39 3.06 2.33
C GLY A 180 9.36 1.89 2.26
N PHE A 181 10.44 1.96 1.46
CA PHE A 181 11.56 1.02 1.56
C PHE A 181 12.52 1.32 2.72
N THR A 182 12.46 2.51 3.31
CA THR A 182 13.32 2.88 4.46
C THR A 182 12.96 2.16 5.77
N SER A 183 11.80 1.49 5.83
CA SER A 183 11.38 0.69 6.98
C SER A 183 10.80 -0.67 6.56
N ALA A 184 11.18 -1.70 7.30
CA ALA A 184 10.64 -3.05 7.14
C ALA A 184 9.12 -3.13 7.43
N ALA A 185 8.58 -2.21 8.23
CA ALA A 185 7.14 -2.18 8.55
C ALA A 185 6.26 -1.70 7.38
N THR A 186 6.85 -0.94 6.45
CA THR A 186 6.16 -0.33 5.30
C THR A 186 6.47 -1.04 3.98
N GLN A 187 7.66 -1.64 3.87
CA GLN A 187 8.20 -2.27 2.67
C GLN A 187 7.20 -3.21 1.96
N GLU A 188 6.55 -4.12 2.69
CA GLU A 188 5.59 -5.07 2.09
C GLU A 188 4.42 -4.36 1.41
N LEU A 189 3.85 -3.33 2.04
CA LEU A 189 2.75 -2.55 1.47
C LEU A 189 3.20 -1.69 0.29
N THR A 190 4.41 -1.11 0.36
CA THR A 190 5.01 -0.38 -0.76
C THR A 190 5.15 -1.29 -1.98
N ILE A 191 5.69 -2.50 -1.84
CA ILE A 191 5.84 -3.47 -2.94
C ILE A 191 4.48 -3.78 -3.60
N HIS A 192 3.42 -4.02 -2.81
CA HIS A 192 2.07 -4.26 -3.33
C HIS A 192 1.47 -3.04 -4.06
N LEU A 193 1.75 -1.82 -3.59
CA LEU A 193 1.32 -0.58 -4.23
C LEU A 193 2.06 -0.32 -5.54
N LEU A 194 3.38 -0.51 -5.57
CA LEU A 194 4.23 -0.37 -6.73
C LEU A 194 3.85 -1.33 -7.87
N SER A 195 3.48 -2.57 -7.55
CA SER A 195 2.94 -3.52 -8.54
C SER A 195 1.64 -3.03 -9.20
N LYS A 196 0.77 -2.33 -8.44
CA LYS A 196 -0.41 -1.65 -9.01
C LYS A 196 -0.06 -0.43 -9.86
N LEU A 197 1.10 0.20 -9.64
CA LEU A 197 1.54 1.35 -10.43
C LEU A 197 2.14 0.98 -11.79
N ILE A 198 2.49 -0.30 -12.05
CA ILE A 198 3.12 -0.73 -13.31
C ILE A 198 2.28 -0.34 -14.53
N THR A 199 0.98 -0.62 -14.51
CA THR A 199 0.05 -0.38 -15.62
C THR A 199 -0.29 1.10 -15.86
N VAL A 200 0.13 1.99 -14.95
CA VAL A 200 -0.21 3.43 -14.93
C VAL A 200 1.02 4.33 -14.84
N SER A 201 2.22 3.76 -14.92
CA SER A 201 3.51 4.42 -14.65
C SER A 201 3.87 5.59 -15.57
N ARG A 202 3.07 5.84 -16.60
CA ARG A 202 3.24 6.89 -17.61
C ARG A 202 2.36 8.12 -17.39
N HIS A 203 1.52 8.11 -16.36
CA HIS A 203 0.71 9.28 -16.02
C HIS A 203 1.51 10.25 -15.15
N THR A 204 1.28 11.56 -15.34
CA THR A 204 1.85 12.65 -14.54
C THR A 204 1.65 12.47 -13.03
N LEU A 205 0.55 11.83 -12.64
CA LEU A 205 0.25 11.47 -11.25
C LEU A 205 1.29 10.52 -10.63
N ILE A 206 1.90 9.63 -11.43
CA ILE A 206 2.90 8.67 -10.95
C ILE A 206 4.29 9.27 -10.95
N ASP A 207 4.67 9.85 -12.09
CA ASP A 207 5.92 10.54 -12.34
C ASP A 207 5.60 11.81 -13.15
N PRO A 208 5.76 13.02 -12.56
CA PRO A 208 5.53 14.29 -13.27
C PRO A 208 6.44 14.48 -14.49
N SER A 209 7.63 13.87 -14.50
CA SER A 209 8.54 13.91 -15.66
C SER A 209 8.13 12.93 -16.76
N GLN A 210 7.41 11.85 -16.40
CA GLN A 210 7.08 10.69 -17.25
C GLN A 210 8.29 9.94 -17.84
N LEU A 211 9.52 10.25 -17.42
CA LEU A 211 10.75 9.64 -17.95
C LEU A 211 11.19 8.43 -17.12
N ALA A 212 11.23 8.58 -15.79
CA ALA A 212 11.80 7.60 -14.88
C ALA A 212 10.76 6.63 -14.28
N GLY A 213 9.47 6.98 -14.32
CA GLY A 213 8.40 6.31 -13.59
C GLY A 213 8.29 4.80 -13.85
N PHE A 214 8.41 4.36 -15.09
CA PHE A 214 8.38 2.95 -15.45
C PHE A 214 9.66 2.18 -15.03
N PRO A 215 10.88 2.57 -15.49
CA PRO A 215 12.08 1.83 -15.15
C PRO A 215 12.44 1.87 -13.66
N LEU A 216 12.17 2.98 -12.96
CA LEU A 216 12.39 3.07 -11.51
C LEU A 216 11.47 2.12 -10.75
N ASN A 217 10.19 2.03 -11.14
CA ASN A 217 9.24 1.09 -10.54
C ASN A 217 9.69 -0.38 -10.74
N ILE A 218 10.18 -0.73 -11.95
CA ILE A 218 10.78 -2.06 -12.19
C ILE A 218 11.98 -2.27 -11.26
N LEU A 219 12.95 -1.35 -11.21
CA LEU A 219 14.15 -1.48 -10.37
C LEU A 219 13.81 -1.72 -8.90
N CYS A 220 12.81 -1.02 -8.36
CA CYS A 220 12.37 -1.19 -6.97
C CYS A 220 11.67 -2.53 -6.70
N LEU A 221 11.07 -3.16 -7.72
CA LEU A 221 10.42 -4.47 -7.60
C LEU A 221 11.37 -5.65 -7.88
N LEU A 222 12.46 -5.45 -8.63
CA LEU A 222 13.42 -6.51 -8.97
C LEU A 222 14.01 -7.26 -7.75
N PRO A 223 14.43 -6.62 -6.64
CA PRO A 223 14.93 -7.33 -5.47
C PRO A 223 13.92 -8.32 -4.89
N HIS A 224 12.64 -7.98 -4.90
CA HIS A 224 11.57 -8.86 -4.42
C HIS A 224 11.31 -10.03 -5.40
N LEU A 225 11.37 -9.78 -6.72
CA LEU A 225 11.27 -10.85 -7.73
C LEU A 225 12.46 -11.82 -7.64
N VAL A 226 13.68 -11.32 -7.41
CA VAL A 226 14.88 -12.15 -7.22
C VAL A 226 14.83 -12.95 -5.93
N LEU A 227 14.36 -12.36 -4.82
CA LEU A 227 14.19 -13.07 -3.54
C LEU A 227 13.27 -14.28 -3.65
N HIS A 228 12.24 -14.20 -4.51
CA HIS A 228 11.28 -15.28 -4.76
C HIS A 228 11.55 -16.03 -6.07
N PHE A 229 12.74 -15.92 -6.66
CA PHE A 229 13.03 -16.48 -7.99
C PHE A 229 12.82 -17.99 -8.10
N ASP A 230 13.32 -18.76 -7.13
CA ASP A 230 13.26 -20.23 -7.17
C ASP A 230 11.83 -20.77 -6.97
N ASN A 231 11.00 -20.04 -6.21
CA ASN A 231 9.60 -20.39 -5.94
C ASN A 231 8.71 -19.13 -6.00
N PRO A 232 8.38 -18.63 -7.20
CA PRO A 232 7.72 -17.35 -7.38
C PRO A 232 6.27 -17.40 -6.89
N THR A 233 5.95 -16.49 -5.96
CA THR A 233 4.60 -16.33 -5.42
C THR A 233 3.61 -15.89 -6.50
N GLY A 234 2.30 -16.06 -6.26
CA GLY A 234 1.26 -15.56 -7.17
C GLY A 234 1.40 -14.06 -7.47
N PHE A 235 1.74 -13.28 -6.44
CA PHE A 235 2.04 -11.85 -6.56
C PHE A 235 3.26 -11.58 -7.46
N CYS A 236 4.35 -12.34 -7.31
CA CYS A 236 5.53 -12.18 -8.16
C CYS A 236 5.21 -12.52 -9.64
N LYS A 237 4.43 -13.58 -9.88
CA LYS A 237 4.01 -13.97 -11.24
C LYS A 237 3.11 -12.92 -11.89
N GLU A 238 2.13 -12.39 -11.15
CA GLU A 238 1.24 -11.31 -11.61
C GLU A 238 2.03 -10.02 -11.87
N THR A 239 2.96 -9.67 -10.98
CA THR A 239 3.83 -8.49 -11.13
C THR A 239 4.69 -8.60 -12.39
N ALA A 240 5.32 -9.75 -12.64
CA ALA A 240 6.10 -9.98 -13.85
C ALA A 240 5.23 -9.96 -15.12
N ASP A 241 4.01 -10.51 -15.08
CA ASP A 241 3.05 -10.44 -16.20
C ASP A 241 2.59 -9.00 -16.50
N ARG A 242 2.35 -8.18 -15.46
CA ARG A 242 2.08 -6.73 -15.59
C ARG A 242 3.25 -6.00 -16.26
N ILE A 243 4.49 -6.27 -15.84
CA ILE A 243 5.69 -5.68 -16.49
C ILE A 243 5.77 -6.13 -17.95
N ALA A 244 5.60 -7.43 -18.21
CA ALA A 244 5.68 -7.99 -19.55
C ALA A 244 4.68 -7.35 -20.53
N LYS A 245 3.44 -7.11 -20.09
CA LYS A 245 2.41 -6.44 -20.88
C LYS A 245 2.81 -5.00 -21.25
N VAL A 246 3.19 -4.18 -20.27
CA VAL A 246 3.60 -2.79 -20.53
C VAL A 246 4.88 -2.72 -21.38
N CYS A 247 5.83 -3.65 -21.20
CA CYS A 247 6.99 -3.77 -22.07
C CYS A 247 6.67 -4.24 -23.50
N ALA A 248 5.58 -4.99 -23.71
CA ALA A 248 5.15 -5.49 -25.02
C ALA A 248 4.27 -4.51 -25.81
N GLU A 249 3.60 -3.58 -25.12
CA GLU A 249 2.92 -2.43 -25.75
C GLU A 249 3.90 -1.45 -26.41
N GLU A 250 5.18 -1.53 -26.02
CA GLU A 250 6.23 -0.64 -26.48
C GLU A 250 6.86 -1.04 -27.82
N LYS A 251 7.00 -0.06 -28.71
CA LYS A 251 7.62 -0.22 -30.04
C LYS A 251 9.16 -0.23 -29.97
N SER A 252 9.73 -0.92 -28.98
CA SER A 252 11.17 -1.03 -28.77
C SER A 252 11.61 -2.49 -28.68
N ALA A 253 12.63 -2.86 -29.46
CA ALA A 253 13.18 -4.21 -29.47
C ALA A 253 13.82 -4.61 -28.13
N THR A 254 14.40 -3.66 -27.39
CA THR A 254 14.99 -3.94 -26.06
C THR A 254 13.90 -4.19 -25.01
N LEU A 255 12.77 -3.46 -25.09
CA LEU A 255 11.61 -3.70 -24.23
C LEU A 255 10.87 -4.99 -24.58
N ALA A 256 10.79 -5.39 -25.87
CA ALA A 256 10.29 -6.70 -26.25
C ALA A 256 11.12 -7.86 -25.66
N ASN A 257 12.45 -7.71 -25.60
CA ASN A 257 13.31 -8.69 -24.93
C ASN A 257 13.08 -8.73 -23.41
N LEU A 258 12.90 -7.57 -22.77
CA LEU A 258 12.55 -7.47 -21.35
C LEU A 258 11.17 -8.11 -21.05
N ALA A 259 10.18 -7.87 -21.93
CA ALA A 259 8.86 -8.49 -21.84
C ALA A 259 8.95 -10.02 -21.86
N HIS A 260 9.76 -10.57 -22.77
CA HIS A 260 9.99 -12.00 -22.84
C HIS A 260 10.64 -12.54 -21.56
N MET A 261 11.68 -11.89 -21.04
CA MET A 261 12.35 -12.28 -19.79
C MET A 261 11.41 -12.28 -18.56
N MET A 262 10.47 -11.34 -18.51
CA MET A 262 9.43 -11.26 -17.47
C MET A 262 8.35 -12.34 -17.65
N SER A 263 7.99 -12.67 -18.89
CA SER A 263 7.08 -13.78 -19.21
C SER A 263 7.69 -15.15 -18.82
N LEU A 264 8.99 -15.37 -19.08
CA LEU A 264 9.71 -16.57 -18.64
C LEU A 264 9.75 -16.70 -17.10
N TYR A 265 9.88 -15.58 -16.38
CA TYR A 265 9.77 -15.56 -14.91
C TYR A 265 8.35 -15.91 -14.45
N SER A 266 7.32 -15.25 -15.01
CA SER A 266 5.92 -15.47 -14.62
C SER A 266 5.46 -16.91 -14.82
N THR A 267 5.87 -17.52 -15.94
CA THR A 267 5.62 -18.94 -16.26
C THR A 267 6.53 -19.91 -15.51
N HIS A 268 7.53 -19.44 -14.77
CA HIS A 268 8.57 -20.26 -14.11
C HIS A 268 9.28 -21.22 -15.08
N SER A 269 9.53 -20.74 -16.31
CA SER A 269 10.14 -21.51 -17.41
C SER A 269 11.58 -21.11 -17.74
N TYR A 270 12.12 -20.11 -17.03
CA TYR A 270 13.52 -19.71 -17.16
C TYR A 270 14.46 -20.78 -16.58
N SER A 271 15.44 -21.22 -17.36
CA SER A 271 16.26 -22.41 -17.07
C SER A 271 17.62 -22.15 -16.40
N ARG A 272 17.99 -20.89 -16.16
CA ARG A 272 19.24 -20.52 -15.46
C ARG A 272 18.92 -19.96 -14.07
N ASP A 273 19.97 -19.78 -13.28
CA ASP A 273 19.95 -19.16 -11.96
C ASP A 273 19.49 -17.70 -11.96
N SER A 274 19.09 -17.23 -10.77
CA SER A 274 18.62 -15.87 -10.53
C SER A 274 19.65 -14.78 -10.85
N THR A 275 20.95 -15.06 -10.68
CA THR A 275 22.04 -14.11 -11.01
C THR A 275 22.14 -13.91 -12.53
N ASN A 276 22.06 -14.97 -13.33
CA ASN A 276 21.94 -14.85 -14.78
C ASN A 276 20.67 -14.09 -15.20
N TRP A 277 19.52 -14.35 -14.56
CA TRP A 277 18.27 -13.66 -14.87
C TRP A 277 18.36 -12.15 -14.61
N ILE A 278 18.75 -11.72 -13.41
CA ILE A 278 18.84 -10.28 -13.09
C ILE A 278 19.89 -9.56 -13.94
N ASN A 279 21.03 -10.18 -14.25
CA ASN A 279 22.03 -9.59 -15.14
C ASN A 279 21.50 -9.35 -16.56
N VAL A 280 20.62 -10.21 -17.07
CA VAL A 280 19.97 -10.01 -18.38
C VAL A 280 18.89 -8.93 -18.30
N VAL A 281 18.08 -8.95 -17.25
CA VAL A 281 17.00 -7.96 -17.03
C VAL A 281 17.55 -6.55 -16.83
N CYS A 282 18.56 -6.36 -15.98
CA CYS A 282 19.21 -5.06 -15.76
C CYS A 282 19.92 -4.56 -17.03
N ARG A 283 20.50 -5.46 -17.84
CA ARG A 283 21.07 -5.08 -19.15
C ARG A 283 20.00 -4.53 -20.08
N TYR A 284 18.90 -5.26 -20.29
CA TYR A 284 17.83 -4.77 -21.16
C TYR A 284 17.18 -3.48 -20.64
N LEU A 285 17.07 -3.32 -19.33
CA LEU A 285 16.59 -2.07 -18.75
C LEU A 285 17.56 -0.90 -19.01
N HIS A 286 18.87 -1.11 -18.87
CA HIS A 286 19.88 -0.12 -19.25
C HIS A 286 19.83 0.20 -20.75
N ASP A 287 19.76 -0.81 -21.61
CA ASP A 287 19.71 -0.65 -23.07
C ASP A 287 18.42 0.09 -23.52
N SER A 288 17.32 -0.05 -22.78
CA SER A 288 16.06 0.68 -23.03
C SER A 288 16.04 2.10 -22.45
N PHE A 289 16.78 2.37 -21.38
CA PHE A 289 16.70 3.62 -20.59
C PHE A 289 18.08 4.22 -20.29
N SER A 290 18.99 4.14 -21.26
CA SER A 290 20.41 4.49 -21.10
C SER A 290 20.62 5.94 -20.66
N GLU A 291 19.88 6.88 -21.27
CA GLU A 291 19.94 8.32 -21.00
C GLU A 291 19.62 8.69 -19.54
N ILE A 292 18.77 7.90 -18.87
CA ILE A 292 18.34 8.13 -17.49
C ILE A 292 18.94 7.13 -16.50
N THR A 293 19.70 6.13 -16.95
CA THR A 293 20.24 5.08 -16.06
C THR A 293 21.08 5.66 -14.93
N PHE A 294 21.89 6.69 -15.19
CA PHE A 294 22.67 7.36 -14.15
C PHE A 294 21.77 7.95 -13.07
N ASN A 295 20.71 8.67 -13.46
CA ASN A 295 19.74 9.25 -12.54
C ASN A 295 19.02 8.16 -11.72
N LEU A 296 18.63 7.05 -12.36
CA LEU A 296 18.00 5.91 -11.69
C LEU A 296 18.91 5.27 -10.64
N VAL A 297 20.22 5.18 -10.91
CA VAL A 297 21.20 4.67 -9.93
C VAL A 297 21.38 5.66 -8.77
N THR A 298 21.44 6.97 -9.04
CA THR A 298 21.48 8.00 -7.98
C THR A 298 20.25 7.92 -7.08
N TYR A 299 19.04 7.82 -7.64
CA TYR A 299 17.78 7.65 -6.90
C TYR A 299 17.68 6.36 -6.05
N LEU A 300 18.57 5.37 -6.27
CA LEU A 300 18.66 4.15 -5.47
C LEU A 300 19.81 4.18 -4.45
N ALA A 301 20.69 5.18 -4.55
CA ALA A 301 21.85 5.37 -3.69
C ALA A 301 21.63 6.46 -2.62
N GLU A 302 20.69 7.38 -2.86
CA GLU A 302 20.17 8.38 -1.92
C GLU A 302 19.04 7.82 -1.03
#